data_AF-A0A969TA12-F1
#
_entry.id   AF-A0A969TA12-F1
#
_cell.length_a   1.000
_cell.length_b   1.000
_cell.length_c   1.000
_cell.angle_alpha   90.00
_cell.angle_beta   90.00
_cell.angle_gamma   90.00
#
_symmetry.space_group_name_H-M   'P 1'
#
loop_
_entity.id
_entity.type
_entity.pdbx_description
1 polymer ?
#
loop_
_entity_poly.entity_id
_entity_poly.type
_entity_poly.pdbx_seq_one_letter_code
_entity_poly.pdbx_strand_id
1 'polypeptide(L)'
;MIIDYEVATDELNRSLYEDLLKDYCEIQCEIILAQDLEKGLEKIWIELPDLIISEICLSSKYHPSYLFLKSRLGFQVIEELEKLKLNIPIIFNSTIAKLSNNRALALQKGAYACFNKPDNLDEFRQTVRRALGLEESQKT
;
A
#
# COMPACT_ATOMS: atom_id res chain seq x y z
N MET A 1 -8.40 -7.95 5.94
CA MET A 1 -8.50 -7.73 4.47
C MET A 1 -7.56 -6.61 4.06
N ILE A 2 -6.80 -6.80 2.99
CA ILE A 2 -5.78 -5.85 2.50
C ILE A 2 -6.18 -5.32 1.13
N ILE A 3 -6.10 -4.00 0.93
CA ILE A 3 -6.16 -3.41 -0.42
C ILE A 3 -4.73 -3.08 -0.85
N ASP A 4 -4.30 -3.60 -2.01
CA ASP A 4 -3.05 -3.18 -2.65
C ASP A 4 -3.31 -2.39 -3.94
N TYR A 5 -2.67 -1.23 -4.03
CA TYR A 5 -2.57 -0.44 -5.24
C TYR A 5 -1.29 -0.81 -5.99
N GLU A 6 -1.31 -1.95 -6.67
CA GLU A 6 -0.34 -2.24 -7.71
C GLU A 6 -1.06 -2.34 -9.06
N VAL A 7 -0.48 -1.72 -10.08
CA VAL A 7 -1.00 -1.64 -11.44
C VAL A 7 -0.81 -3.02 -12.11
N ALA A 8 -1.44 -4.07 -11.57
CA ALA A 8 -1.58 -5.37 -12.19
C ALA A 8 -2.50 -5.19 -13.40
N THR A 9 -1.86 -4.98 -14.54
CA THR A 9 -2.48 -4.55 -15.79
C THR A 9 -2.95 -5.72 -16.65
N ASP A 10 -2.94 -6.92 -16.10
CA ASP A 10 -3.39 -8.14 -16.76
C ASP A 10 -3.89 -9.14 -15.72
N GLU A 11 -5.02 -9.81 -15.98
CA GLU A 11 -5.64 -10.77 -15.05
C GLU A 11 -4.69 -11.92 -14.70
N LEU A 12 -3.79 -12.29 -15.62
CA LEU A 12 -2.78 -13.33 -15.40
C LEU A 12 -1.74 -12.92 -14.35
N ASN A 13 -1.39 -11.64 -14.27
CA ASN A 13 -0.46 -11.11 -13.28
C ASN A 13 -1.13 -10.89 -11.92
N ARG A 14 -2.46 -10.81 -11.89
CA ARG A 14 -3.25 -10.57 -10.69
C ARG A 14 -3.15 -11.73 -9.70
N SER A 15 -3.39 -12.97 -10.16
CA SER A 15 -3.30 -14.16 -9.29
C SER A 15 -1.89 -14.37 -8.76
N LEU A 16 -0.88 -14.20 -9.61
CA LEU A 16 0.53 -14.30 -9.24
C LEU A 16 0.92 -13.25 -8.19
N TYR A 17 0.39 -12.04 -8.30
CA TYR A 17 0.66 -10.98 -7.34
C TYR A 17 -0.12 -11.15 -6.03
N GLU A 18 -1.36 -11.65 -6.08
CA GLU A 18 -2.12 -12.02 -4.89
C GLU A 18 -1.43 -13.14 -4.11
N ASP A 19 -0.95 -14.18 -4.80
CA ASP A 19 -0.20 -15.28 -4.19
C ASP A 19 1.16 -14.78 -3.65
N LEU A 20 1.86 -13.93 -4.41
CA LEU A 20 3.08 -13.28 -3.94
C LEU A 20 2.80 -12.52 -2.65
N LEU A 21 1.76 -11.69 -2.57
CA LEU A 21 1.44 -10.90 -1.38
C LEU A 21 1.02 -11.77 -0.19
N LYS A 22 0.30 -12.87 -0.42
CA LYS A 22 -0.03 -13.85 0.63
C LYS A 22 1.25 -14.47 1.20
N ASP A 23 2.15 -14.90 0.33
CA ASP A 23 3.48 -15.41 0.71
C ASP A 23 4.34 -14.31 1.35
N TYR A 24 4.21 -13.07 0.88
CA TYR A 24 4.96 -11.93 1.35
C TYR A 24 4.53 -11.54 2.76
N CYS A 25 3.23 -11.59 3.06
CA CYS A 25 2.70 -11.20 4.34
C CYS A 25 2.62 -12.37 5.33
N GLU A 26 2.72 -13.62 4.86
CA GLU A 26 2.60 -14.85 5.68
C GLU A 26 1.40 -14.82 6.63
N ILE A 27 0.28 -14.30 6.14
CA ILE A 27 -0.99 -14.18 6.87
C ILE A 27 -2.11 -14.65 5.96
N GLN A 28 -3.08 -15.33 6.56
CA GLN A 28 -4.29 -15.73 5.86
C GLN A 28 -5.25 -14.53 5.82
N CYS A 29 -5.10 -13.68 4.80
CA CYS A 29 -5.99 -12.54 4.58
C CYS A 29 -6.57 -12.54 3.16
N GLU A 30 -7.78 -12.02 3.04
CA GLU A 30 -8.32 -11.61 1.74
C GLU A 30 -7.55 -10.40 1.21
N ILE A 31 -7.14 -10.47 -0.05
CA ILE A 31 -6.41 -9.42 -0.77
C ILE A 31 -7.29 -8.90 -1.88
N ILE A 32 -7.52 -7.60 -1.89
CA ILE A 32 -8.31 -6.90 -2.90
C ILE A 32 -7.40 -5.95 -3.67
N LEU A 33 -7.06 -6.30 -4.91
CA LEU A 33 -6.24 -5.42 -5.75
C LEU A 33 -7.09 -4.32 -6.41
N ALA A 34 -6.54 -3.10 -6.43
CA ALA A 34 -7.10 -1.94 -7.12
C ALA A 34 -6.14 -1.43 -8.22
N GLN A 35 -6.69 -1.13 -9.40
CA GLN A 35 -5.90 -0.78 -10.59
C GLN A 35 -5.45 0.68 -10.60
N ASP A 36 -6.14 1.55 -9.85
CA ASP A 36 -5.88 2.97 -9.73
C ASP A 36 -6.50 3.54 -8.44
N LEU A 37 -6.25 4.83 -8.19
CA LEU A 37 -6.73 5.54 -7.01
C LEU A 37 -8.26 5.48 -6.85
N GLU A 38 -8.99 5.77 -7.93
CA GLU A 38 -10.46 5.85 -7.92
C GLU A 38 -11.08 4.51 -7.54
N LYS A 39 -10.62 3.43 -8.20
CA LYS A 39 -11.09 2.08 -7.90
C LYS A 39 -10.69 1.59 -6.52
N GLY A 40 -9.54 2.00 -6.02
CA GLY A 40 -9.16 1.65 -4.66
C GLY A 40 -9.98 2.39 -3.61
N LEU A 41 -10.29 3.67 -3.82
CA LEU A 41 -11.18 4.41 -2.92
C LEU A 41 -12.60 3.83 -2.90
N GLU A 42 -13.14 3.46 -4.07
CA GLU A 42 -14.42 2.75 -4.18
C GLU A 42 -14.42 1.46 -3.34
N LYS A 43 -13.35 0.67 -3.44
CA LYS A 43 -13.19 -0.57 -2.67
C LYS A 43 -12.99 -0.33 -1.18
N ILE A 44 -12.23 0.69 -0.78
CA ILE A 44 -12.08 1.07 0.64
C ILE A 44 -13.45 1.35 1.24
N TRP A 45 -14.32 2.04 0.50
CA TRP A 45 -15.66 2.37 0.95
C TRP A 45 -16.60 1.17 1.08
N ILE A 46 -16.55 0.25 0.11
CA ILE A 46 -17.42 -0.94 0.08
C ILE A 46 -16.97 -1.96 1.12
N GLU A 47 -15.66 -2.18 1.21
CA GLU A 47 -15.10 -3.35 1.89
C GLU A 47 -14.57 -3.02 3.29
N LEU A 48 -14.18 -1.76 3.56
CA LEU A 48 -13.60 -1.32 4.84
C LEU A 48 -12.41 -2.20 5.28
N PRO A 49 -11.28 -2.18 4.54
CA PRO A 49 -10.14 -3.05 4.83
C PRO A 49 -9.47 -2.71 6.16
N ASP A 50 -8.78 -3.71 6.73
CA ASP A 50 -7.98 -3.56 7.95
C ASP A 50 -6.60 -2.93 7.68
N LEU A 51 -6.14 -2.97 6.43
CA LEU A 51 -4.84 -2.44 6.01
C LEU A 51 -4.88 -2.05 4.53
N ILE A 52 -4.20 -0.95 4.20
CA ILE A 52 -3.94 -0.55 2.82
C ILE A 52 -2.43 -0.65 2.57
N ILE A 53 -2.07 -1.29 1.47
CA ILE A 53 -0.72 -1.28 0.90
C ILE A 53 -0.80 -0.49 -0.40
N SER A 54 0.14 0.41 -0.67
CA SER A 54 0.05 1.28 -1.85
C SER A 54 1.40 1.70 -2.38
N GLU A 55 1.51 1.86 -3.70
CA GLU A 55 2.66 2.54 -4.30
C GLU A 55 2.55 4.06 -4.18
N ILE A 56 3.64 4.73 -3.77
CA ILE A 56 3.68 6.21 -3.69
C ILE A 56 3.49 6.84 -5.07
N CYS A 57 4.07 6.20 -6.09
CA CYS A 57 4.05 6.66 -7.46
C CYS A 57 3.15 5.76 -8.32
N LEU A 58 1.86 6.07 -8.32
CA LEU A 58 0.91 5.44 -9.25
C LEU A 58 1.18 5.97 -10.67
N SER A 59 1.91 5.19 -11.46
CA SER A 59 2.14 5.47 -12.88
C SER A 59 0.91 5.02 -13.68
N SER A 60 0.21 5.94 -14.35
CA SER A 60 -0.67 5.52 -15.44
C SER A 60 0.21 5.24 -16.67
N LYS A 61 0.00 4.09 -17.30
CA LYS A 61 0.84 3.48 -18.35
C LYS A 61 1.07 4.30 -19.64
N TYR A 62 0.72 5.59 -19.69
CA TYR A 62 0.56 6.33 -20.95
C TYR A 62 1.42 7.58 -21.16
N HIS A 63 2.42 7.92 -20.34
CA HIS A 63 3.37 8.94 -20.80
C HIS A 63 4.75 8.93 -20.10
N PRO A 64 5.86 8.90 -20.87
CA PRO A 64 7.23 8.94 -20.34
C PRO A 64 7.63 10.29 -19.69
N SER A 65 6.78 11.31 -19.75
CA SER A 65 6.98 12.62 -19.09
C SER A 65 6.32 12.75 -17.71
N TYR A 66 5.71 11.69 -17.16
CA TYR A 66 4.94 11.75 -15.90
C TYR A 66 5.74 11.49 -14.61
N LEU A 67 7.06 11.28 -14.68
CA LEU A 67 7.92 11.18 -13.49
C LEU A 67 7.82 12.40 -12.56
N PHE A 68 7.32 13.54 -13.04
CA PHE A 68 7.19 14.78 -12.27
C PHE A 68 5.77 15.15 -11.83
N LEU A 69 4.70 14.56 -12.39
CA LEU A 69 3.34 15.12 -12.21
C LEU A 69 2.43 14.38 -11.24
N LYS A 70 2.81 13.20 -10.71
CA LYS A 70 1.91 12.41 -9.85
C LYS A 70 2.56 11.77 -8.62
N SER A 71 3.63 12.36 -8.09
CA SER A 71 4.13 12.04 -6.73
C SER A 71 3.14 12.37 -5.60
N ARG A 72 1.96 12.90 -5.93
CA ARG A 72 0.87 13.20 -5.00
C ARG A 72 -0.28 12.19 -5.01
N LEU A 73 -0.36 11.27 -5.98
CA LEU A 73 -1.49 10.32 -6.02
C LEU A 73 -1.48 9.33 -4.85
N GLY A 74 -0.32 8.79 -4.47
CA GLY A 74 -0.25 7.87 -3.33
C GLY A 74 -0.73 8.53 -2.03
N PHE A 75 -0.36 9.79 -1.82
CA PHE A 75 -0.76 10.55 -0.62
C PHE A 75 -2.23 11.00 -0.63
N GLN A 76 -2.90 11.03 -1.78
CA GLN A 76 -4.33 11.34 -1.83
C GLN A 76 -5.17 10.30 -1.10
N VAL A 77 -4.73 9.03 -1.04
CA VAL A 77 -5.43 8.01 -0.24
C VAL A 77 -5.54 8.44 1.21
N ILE A 78 -4.49 9.01 1.80
CA ILE A 78 -4.53 9.50 3.17
C ILE A 78 -5.52 10.65 3.32
N GLU A 79 -5.46 11.63 2.42
CA GLU A 79 -6.34 12.80 2.46
C GLU A 79 -7.83 12.40 2.34
N GLU A 80 -8.13 11.35 1.57
CA GLU A 80 -9.49 10.80 1.47
C GLU A 80 -9.88 10.00 2.71
N LEU A 81 -9.00 9.19 3.30
CA LEU A 81 -9.27 8.50 4.57
C LEU A 81 -9.58 9.50 5.68
N GLU A 82 -8.83 10.61 5.76
CA GLU A 82 -9.07 11.69 6.71
C GLU A 82 -10.45 12.34 6.52
N LYS A 83 -10.83 12.66 5.28
CA LYS A 83 -12.17 13.22 4.96
C LYS A 83 -13.30 12.26 5.35
N LEU A 84 -13.08 10.97 5.13
CA LEU A 84 -14.03 9.91 5.46
C LEU A 84 -14.02 9.54 6.95
N LYS A 85 -13.09 10.10 7.74
CA LYS A 85 -12.86 9.78 9.16
C LYS A 85 -12.59 8.28 9.39
N LEU A 86 -11.93 7.64 8.42
CA LEU A 86 -11.50 6.26 8.50
C LEU A 86 -10.07 6.19 9.04
N ASN A 87 -9.86 5.38 10.07
CA ASN A 87 -8.53 5.16 10.67
C ASN A 87 -7.99 3.80 10.23
N ILE A 88 -7.66 3.69 8.94
CA ILE A 88 -7.10 2.48 8.34
C ILE A 88 -5.59 2.68 8.18
N PRO A 89 -4.72 1.80 8.72
CA PRO A 89 -3.28 1.92 8.54
C PRO A 89 -2.93 1.79 7.06
N ILE A 90 -2.00 2.63 6.60
CA ILE A 90 -1.48 2.60 5.23
C ILE A 90 0.03 2.38 5.23
N ILE A 91 0.49 1.37 4.49
CA ILE A 91 1.89 1.09 4.24
C ILE A 91 2.19 1.44 2.79
N PHE A 92 3.13 2.36 2.59
CA PHE A 92 3.64 2.61 1.25
C PHE A 92 4.79 1.66 0.92
N ASN A 93 4.79 1.13 -0.30
CA ASN A 93 5.90 0.36 -0.85
C ASN A 93 6.30 1.01 -2.18
N SER A 94 7.57 1.37 -2.39
CA SER A 94 7.98 2.16 -3.56
C SER A 94 9.17 1.54 -4.29
N THR A 95 9.04 1.35 -5.61
CA THR A 95 10.18 0.92 -6.45
C THR A 95 11.26 2.00 -6.68
N ILE A 96 11.01 3.26 -6.31
CA ILE A 96 11.89 4.37 -6.64
C ILE A 96 12.85 4.66 -5.47
N ALA A 97 14.01 4.00 -5.50
CA ALA A 97 15.07 4.13 -4.49
C ALA A 97 15.64 5.56 -4.28
N LYS A 98 15.30 6.53 -5.13
CA LYS A 98 15.91 7.89 -5.14
C LYS A 98 15.06 9.00 -4.52
N LEU A 99 13.96 8.68 -3.84
CA LEU A 99 13.11 9.69 -3.21
C LEU A 99 13.12 9.55 -1.69
N SER A 100 14.28 9.76 -1.06
CA SER A 100 14.41 9.86 0.41
C SER A 100 13.40 10.83 1.03
N ASN A 101 13.04 11.88 0.30
CA ASN A 101 12.01 12.85 0.68
C ASN A 101 10.59 12.26 0.73
N ASN A 102 10.28 11.22 -0.06
CA ASN A 102 8.95 10.60 -0.06
C ASN A 102 8.70 9.76 1.18
N ARG A 103 9.72 9.06 1.71
CA ARG A 103 9.57 8.31 2.97
C ARG A 103 9.27 9.25 4.14
N ALA A 104 10.03 10.33 4.27
CA ALA A 104 9.80 11.34 5.30
C ALA A 104 8.42 11.98 5.15
N LEU A 105 8.03 12.33 3.92
CA LEU A 105 6.72 12.92 3.63
C LEU A 105 5.55 11.95 3.89
N ALA A 106 5.72 10.66 3.55
CA ALA A 106 4.73 9.62 3.81
C ALA A 106 4.43 9.50 5.31
N LEU A 107 5.48 9.40 6.12
CA LEU A 107 5.36 9.32 7.57
C LEU A 107 4.78 10.62 8.15
N GLN A 108 5.22 11.79 7.65
CA GLN A 108 4.67 13.08 8.06
C GLN A 108 3.16 13.19 7.80
N LYS A 109 2.69 12.61 6.69
CA LYS A 109 1.28 12.57 6.34
C LYS A 109 0.46 11.54 7.12
N GLY A 110 1.08 10.70 7.95
CA GLY A 110 0.37 9.72 8.76
C GLY A 110 0.37 8.30 8.16
N ALA A 111 1.24 8.00 7.19
CA ALA A 111 1.47 6.62 6.80
C ALA A 111 2.02 5.81 7.98
N TYR A 112 1.57 4.57 8.11
CA TYR A 112 2.05 3.65 9.12
C TYR A 112 3.52 3.28 8.89
N ALA A 113 3.87 3.00 7.64
CA ALA A 113 5.24 2.72 7.22
C ALA A 113 5.45 3.05 5.74
N CYS A 114 6.73 3.12 5.35
CA CYS A 114 7.12 3.33 3.96
C CYS A 114 8.41 2.57 3.67
N PHE A 115 8.36 1.69 2.67
CA PHE A 115 9.45 0.83 2.21
C PHE A 115 9.85 1.19 0.78
N ASN A 116 11.11 0.99 0.43
CA ASN A 116 11.58 0.91 -0.94
C ASN A 116 11.59 -0.57 -1.38
N LYS A 117 11.40 -0.87 -2.66
CA LYS A 117 11.68 -2.20 -3.22
C LYS A 117 13.13 -2.22 -3.75
N PRO A 118 13.94 -3.25 -3.49
CA PRO A 118 13.68 -4.40 -2.62
C PRO A 118 14.21 -4.17 -1.20
N ASP A 119 13.38 -3.73 -0.26
CA ASP A 119 13.71 -3.68 1.17
C ASP A 119 13.57 -5.06 1.83
N ASN A 120 14.01 -5.15 3.08
CA ASN A 120 13.99 -6.35 3.91
C ASN A 120 12.56 -6.91 4.08
N LEU A 121 12.32 -8.10 3.52
CA LEU A 121 11.05 -8.82 3.57
C LEU A 121 10.57 -9.07 5.00
N ASP A 122 11.49 -9.41 5.91
CA ASP A 122 11.14 -9.72 7.30
C ASP A 122 10.67 -8.49 8.05
N GLU A 123 11.28 -7.33 7.78
CA GLU A 123 10.84 -6.05 8.35
C GLU A 123 9.46 -5.65 7.82
N PHE A 124 9.22 -5.84 6.52
CA PHE A 124 7.91 -5.60 5.92
C PHE A 124 6.83 -6.50 6.55
N ARG A 125 7.11 -7.80 6.67
CA ARG A 125 6.21 -8.79 7.31
C ARG A 125 5.83 -8.41 8.72
N GLN A 126 6.83 -8.10 9.56
CA GLN A 126 6.58 -7.68 10.93
C GLN A 126 5.74 -6.40 10.98
N THR A 127 5.99 -5.48 10.06
CA THR A 127 5.25 -4.21 9.97
C THR A 127 3.79 -4.43 9.57
N VAL A 128 3.52 -5.32 8.61
CA VAL A 128 2.15 -5.73 8.24
C VAL A 128 1.44 -6.37 9.43
N ARG A 129 2.09 -7.31 10.13
CA ARG A 129 1.52 -7.94 11.33
C ARG A 129 1.19 -6.92 12.42
N ARG A 130 2.09 -5.96 12.69
CA ARG A 130 1.86 -4.87 13.63
C ARG A 130 0.71 -3.96 13.22
N ALA A 131 0.64 -3.58 11.95
CA ALA A 131 -0.43 -2.74 11.43
C ALA A 131 -1.81 -3.41 11.58
N LEU A 132 -1.86 -4.73 11.42
CA LEU A 132 -3.07 -5.55 11.62
C LEU A 132 -3.33 -5.91 13.09
N GLY A 133 -2.48 -5.48 14.04
CA GLY A 133 -2.63 -5.82 15.46
C GLY A 133 -2.38 -7.31 15.78
N LEU A 134 -1.64 -8.03 14.93
CA LEU A 134 -1.37 -9.46 15.04
C LEU A 134 -0.11 -9.80 15.84
N GLU A 135 0.49 -8.85 16.57
CA GLU A 135 1.61 -9.20 17.46
C GLU A 135 1.12 -10.12 18.57
N GLU A 136 1.79 -11.27 18.72
CA GLU A 136 1.67 -12.04 19.96
C GLU A 136 2.07 -11.12 21.10
N SER A 137 1.17 -10.95 22.06
CA SER A 137 1.53 -10.33 23.33
C SER A 137 2.76 -11.08 23.85
N GLN A 138 3.92 -10.43 23.84
CA GLN A 138 5.04 -10.90 24.63
C GLN A 138 4.54 -10.85 26.07
N LYS A 139 4.05 -12.01 26.56
CA LYS A 139 3.76 -12.25 27.97
C LYS A 139 5.05 -11.92 28.71
N THR A 140 5.08 -10.74 29.31
CA THR A 140 6.08 -10.36 30.29
C THR A 140 5.55 -10.74 31.66
#